data_AF-A0A9D2IH37-F1
#
_entry.id   AF-A0A9D2IH37-F1
#
_cell.length_a   1.000
_cell.length_b   1.000
_cell.length_c   1.000
_cell.angle_alpha   90.00
_cell.angle_beta   90.00
_cell.angle_gamma   90.00
#
_symmetry.space_group_name_H-M   'P 1'
#
loop_
_entity.id
_entity.type
_entity.pdbx_description
1 polymer ?
#
loop_
_entity_poly.entity_id
_entity_poly.type
_entity_poly.pdbx_seq_one_letter_code
_entity_poly.pdbx_strand_id
1 'polypeptide(L)' 'ACLGSCILAAAGASILPSVQEGCDRFVSFRKKIFLPQKENRKVYEEGYRKYRELYRRLWDLMRERTGL' A
#
# COMPACT_ATOMS: atom_id res chain seq x y z
N ALA A 1 1.05 14.60 2.36
CA ALA A 1 1.94 14.24 1.25
C ALA A 1 2.84 15.43 0.92
N CYS A 2 3.91 15.64 1.68
CA CYS A 2 4.75 16.86 1.56
C CYS A 2 6.20 16.53 1.23
N LEU A 3 6.78 15.52 1.89
CA LEU A 3 8.16 15.08 1.64
C LEU A 3 8.40 14.67 0.18
N GLY A 4 7.48 13.89 -0.40
CA GLY A 4 7.58 13.48 -1.82
C GLY A 4 7.55 14.68 -2.77
N SER A 5 6.70 15.67 -2.50
CA SER A 5 6.64 16.91 -3.29
C SER A 5 7.93 17.72 -3.18
N CYS A 6 8.52 17.82 -1.99
CA CYS A 6 9.79 18.51 -1.78
C CYS A 6 10.96 17.80 -2.50
N ILE A 7 11.04 16.47 -2.42
CA ILE A 7 12.05 15.68 -3.14
C ILE A 7 11.92 15.90 -4.65
N LEU A 8 10.69 15.86 -5.17
CA LEU A 8 10.41 16.07 -6.59
C LEU A 8 10.79 17.48 -7.04
N ALA A 9 10.42 18.51 -6.27
CA ALA A 9 10.77 19.90 -6.57
C ALA A 9 12.30 20.13 -6.54
N ALA A 10 13.00 19.58 -5.55
CA ALA A 10 14.45 19.68 -5.45
C ALA A 10 15.18 18.96 -6.59
N ALA A 11 14.69 17.81 -7.03
CA ALA A 11 15.23 17.12 -8.21
C ALA A 11 14.96 17.92 -9.49
N GLY A 12 13.75 18.46 -9.67
CA GLY A 12 13.40 19.30 -10.82
C GLY A 12 14.16 20.64 -10.87
N ALA A 13 14.55 21.17 -9.71
CA ALA A 13 15.39 22.36 -9.58
C ALA A 13 16.90 22.06 -9.64
N SER A 14 17.29 20.80 -9.92
CA SER A 14 18.71 20.35 -9.92
C SER A 14 19.46 20.55 -8.60
N ILE A 15 18.74 20.76 -7.48
CA ILE A 15 19.29 20.81 -6.12
C ILE A 15 19.64 19.40 -5.65
N LEU A 16 18.83 18.42 -6.04
CA LEU A 16 19.14 17.00 -5.90
C LEU A 16 19.47 16.42 -7.29
N PRO A 17 20.49 15.54 -7.41
CA PRO A 17 20.83 14.93 -8.70
C PRO A 17 19.73 14.01 -9.25
N SER A 18 18.89 13.44 -8.38
CA SER A 18 17.71 12.65 -8.79
C SER A 18 16.69 12.54 -7.67
N VAL A 19 15.46 12.12 -8.02
CA VAL A 19 14.43 11.74 -7.04
C VAL A 19 14.90 10.55 -6.18
N GLN A 20 15.59 9.58 -6.79
CA GLN A 20 16.11 8.40 -6.09
C GLN A 20 17.07 8.80 -4.97
N GLU A 21 17.99 9.74 -5.25
CA GLU A 21 18.93 10.23 -4.25
C GLU A 21 18.23 10.97 -3.11
N GLY A 22 17.14 11.69 -3.41
CA GLY A 22 16.28 12.27 -2.37
C GLY A 22 15.61 11.20 -1.51
N CYS A 23 15.12 10.12 -2.12
CA CYS A 23 14.57 8.98 -1.38
C CYS A 23 15.64 8.37 -0.46
N ASP A 24 16.83 8.08 -0.97
CA ASP A 24 17.90 7.43 -0.20
C ASP A 24 18.38 8.29 0.99
N ARG A 25 18.36 9.62 0.84
CA ARG A 25 18.77 10.56 1.90
C ARG A 25 17.70 10.85 2.93
N PHE A 26 16.45 11.02 2.51
CA PHE A 26 15.40 11.58 3.36
C PHE A 26 14.33 10.56 3.77
N VAL A 27 14.24 9.41 3.11
CA VAL A 27 13.31 8.34 3.50
C VAL A 27 14.04 7.35 4.39
N SER A 28 13.49 7.11 5.59
CA SER A 28 14.03 6.14 6.53
C SER A 28 12.99 5.10 6.89
N PHE A 29 13.41 3.84 6.88
CA PHE A 29 12.60 2.72 7.35
C PHE A 29 12.94 2.41 8.80
N ARG A 30 11.97 1.89 9.55
CA ARG A 30 12.27 1.26 10.84
C ARG A 30 13.15 0.04 10.60
N LYS A 31 14.10 -0.23 11.50
CA LYS A 31 15.02 -1.38 11.40
C LYS A 31 14.32 -2.74 11.33
N LYS A 32 13.08 -2.83 11.82
CA LYS A 32 12.33 -4.09 11.86
C LYS A 32 11.79 -4.43 10.47
N ILE A 33 12.31 -5.51 9.90
CA ILE A 33 11.80 -6.12 8.68
C ILE A 33 10.77 -7.17 9.06
N PHE A 34 9.59 -7.10 8.46
CA PHE A 34 8.54 -8.11 8.64
C PHE A 34 8.52 -9.00 7.41
N LEU A 35 9.00 -10.24 7.55
CA LEU A 35 8.97 -11.23 6.49
C LEU A 35 7.70 -12.10 6.58
N PRO A 36 7.15 -12.56 5.44
CA PRO A 36 6.05 -13.52 5.46
C PRO A 36 6.46 -14.80 6.20
N GLN A 37 5.63 -15.22 7.16
CA GLN A 37 5.77 -16.52 7.82
C GLN A 37 5.02 -17.56 6.97
N LYS A 38 5.76 -18.53 6.41
CA LYS A 38 5.22 -19.51 5.46
C LYS A 38 4.09 -20.35 6.08
N GLU A 39 4.19 -20.61 7.37
CA GLU A 39 3.25 -21.37 8.17
C GLU A 39 1.88 -20.69 8.22
N ASN A 40 1.88 -19.36 8.27
CA ASN A 40 0.66 -18.55 8.33
C ASN A 40 -0.02 -18.37 6.97
N ARG A 41 0.68 -18.67 5.86
CA ARG A 41 0.18 -18.43 4.51
C ARG A 41 -1.20 -19.08 4.29
N LYS A 42 -1.35 -20.35 4.67
CA LYS A 42 -2.60 -21.10 4.48
C LYS A 42 -3.76 -20.45 5.25
N VAL A 43 -3.53 -20.06 6.50
CA VAL A 43 -4.55 -19.42 7.35
C VAL A 43 -5.03 -18.10 6.75
N TYR A 44 -4.10 -17.26 6.29
CA TYR A 44 -4.44 -15.99 5.65
C TYR A 44 -5.13 -16.19 4.30
N GLU A 45 -4.72 -17.19 3.52
CA GLU A 45 -5.32 -17.50 2.21
C GLU A 45 -6.77 -17.97 2.34
N GLU A 46 -7.05 -18.85 3.30
CA GLU A 46 -8.42 -19.28 3.63
C GLU A 46 -9.28 -18.11 4.14
N GLY A 47 -8.73 -17.30 5.05
CA GLY A 47 -9.41 -16.12 5.57
C GLY A 47 -9.74 -15.11 4.47
N TYR A 48 -8.77 -14.83 3.57
CA TYR A 48 -8.96 -13.92 2.45
C TYR A 48 -10.00 -14.43 1.45
N ARG A 49 -10.06 -15.75 1.21
CA ARG A 49 -11.09 -16.36 0.38
C ARG A 49 -12.49 -16.13 0.94
N LYS A 50 -12.69 -16.37 2.24
CA LYS A 50 -13.96 -16.13 2.95
C LYS A 50 -14.35 -14.66 2.89
N TYR A 51 -13.42 -13.76 3.18
CA TYR A 51 -13.63 -12.32 3.10
C TYR A 51 -14.11 -11.88 1.71
N ARG A 52 -13.43 -12.32 0.64
CA ARG A 52 -13.77 -11.99 -0.75
C ARG A 52 -15.18 -12.44 -1.13
N GLU A 53 -15.56 -13.65 -0.70
CA GLU A 53 -16.90 -14.18 -0.97
C GLU A 53 -17.98 -13.38 -0.22
N LEU A 54 -17.75 -13.09 1.06
CA LEU A 54 -18.66 -12.28 1.87
C LEU A 54 -18.83 -10.88 1.27
N TYR A 55 -17.72 -10.23 0.91
CA TYR A 55 -17.74 -8.90 0.31
C TYR A 55 -18.59 -8.87 -0.97
N ARG A 56 -18.44 -9.85 -1.86
CA ARG A 56 -19.23 -9.93 -3.11
C ARG A 56 -20.72 -10.05 -2.84
N ARG A 57 -21.11 -11.00 -1.97
CA ARG A 57 -22.53 -11.21 -1.63
C ARG A 57 -23.13 -9.96 -0.97
N LEU A 58 -22.37 -9.30 -0.10
CA LEU A 58 -22.81 -8.07 0.54
C LEU A 58 -22.91 -6.93 -0.48
N TRP A 59 -21.98 -6.82 -1.42
CA TRP A 59 -22.00 -5.82 -2.47
C TRP A 59 -23.26 -5.94 -3.34
N ASP A 60 -23.62 -7.16 -3.74
CA ASP A 60 -24.83 -7.41 -4.53
C ASP A 60 -26.09 -6.95 -3.78
N LEU A 61 -26.21 -7.30 -2.49
CA LEU A 61 -27.32 -6.87 -1.63
C LEU A 61 -27.36 -5.36 -1.40
N MET A 62 -26.20 -4.72 -1.22
CA MET A 62 -26.11 -3.27 -1.09
C MET A 62 -26.52 -2.58 -2.39
N ARG A 63 -26.14 -3.13 -3.54
CA ARG A 63 -26.47 -2.60 -4.85
C ARG A 63 -27.98 -2.67 -5.13
N GLU A 64 -28.61 -3.80 -4.82
CA GLU A 64 -30.07 -3.97 -4.90
C GLU A 64 -30.83 -2.92 -4.08
N ARG A 65 -30.33 -2.56 -2.89
CA ARG A 65 -30.94 -1.56 -2.01
C ARG A 65 -30.69 -0.11 -2.43
N THR A 66 -29.60 0.18 -3.14
CA THR A 66 -29.20 1.56 -3.48
C THR A 66 -29.57 1.97 -4.91
N GLY A 67 -30.11 1.07 -5.73
CA GLY A 67 -30.59 1.40 -7.08
C GLY A 67 -29.48 1.80 -8.06
N LEU A 68 -28.25 1.32 -7.87
CA LEU A 68 -27.09 1.52 -8.75
C LEU A 68 -26.80 0.28 -9.60
#